data_AF-F4EX58-F1
#
_entry.id   AF-F4EX58-F1
#
_cell.length_a   1.000
_cell.length_b   1.000
_cell.length_c   1.000
_cell.angle_alpha   90.00
_cell.angle_beta   90.00
_cell.angle_gamma   90.00
#
_symmetry.space_group_name_H-M   'P 1'
#
loop_
_entity.id
_entity.type
_entity.pdbx_description
1 polymer ?
#
loop_
_entity_poly.entity_id
_entity_poly.type
_entity_poly.pdbx_seq_one_letter_code
_entity_poly.pdbx_strand_id
1 'polypeptide(L)'
;MKKWWMAAPVAGALSFGALAALGVGIFQGQTTLHAPALRTAAVTAPAAKGSDSLFLSVAEAATADFVSYDTIKVQAIAESGLREGDLTNYEIKFDGRGYMPTYRVELETNAGGMDIDFDAKTGEIIDVREKSWKHTRTKLVISDYDVIEDVEAMGIALEDADLSMDDLNRFELELHTKRGELVYSVELKSGMKEYEYDLRAADGTILKRETDFD
;
A
#
# COMPACT_ATOMS: atom_id res chain seq x y z
N MET A 1 28.64 -22.63 -29.69
CA MET A 1 28.85 -22.15 -31.08
C MET A 1 27.77 -21.12 -31.37
N LYS A 2 28.18 -19.88 -31.67
CA LYS A 2 27.33 -18.69 -31.83
C LYS A 2 26.47 -18.77 -33.10
N LYS A 3 25.20 -18.32 -33.02
CA LYS A 3 24.46 -17.72 -34.14
C LYS A 3 23.58 -16.58 -33.61
N TRP A 4 24.04 -15.36 -33.87
CA TRP A 4 23.27 -14.11 -33.79
C TRP A 4 22.30 -14.03 -34.96
N TRP A 5 21.13 -13.41 -34.78
CA TRP A 5 20.48 -12.63 -35.84
C TRP A 5 20.05 -11.27 -35.27
N MET A 6 20.51 -10.22 -35.96
CA MET A 6 20.10 -8.82 -35.82
C MET A 6 19.10 -8.53 -36.95
N ALA A 7 18.02 -7.79 -36.65
CA ALA A 7 17.29 -7.02 -37.65
C ALA A 7 16.74 -5.73 -37.01
N ALA A 8 16.94 -4.63 -37.73
CA ALA A 8 16.90 -3.24 -37.30
C ALA A 8 15.48 -2.62 -37.36
N PRO A 9 15.29 -1.35 -36.93
CA PRO A 9 13.98 -0.75 -36.67
C PRO A 9 13.38 -0.08 -37.92
N VAL A 10 12.04 0.03 -37.96
CA VAL A 10 11.34 0.90 -38.91
C VAL A 10 10.84 2.14 -38.17
N ALA A 11 11.46 3.27 -38.51
CA ALA A 11 10.98 4.60 -38.19
C ALA A 11 9.81 4.98 -39.11
N GLY A 12 8.72 5.46 -38.54
CA GLY A 12 7.64 6.13 -39.23
C GLY A 12 7.39 7.49 -38.57
N ALA A 13 7.77 8.57 -39.27
CA ALA A 13 7.50 9.95 -38.90
C ALA A 13 6.44 10.55 -39.85
N LEU A 14 5.88 11.70 -39.43
CA LEU A 14 5.00 12.64 -40.15
C LEU A 14 3.50 12.29 -40.05
N SER A 15 2.56 13.21 -39.80
CA SER A 15 2.60 14.67 -39.96
C SER A 15 1.44 15.36 -39.22
N PHE A 16 1.63 16.67 -39.09
CA PHE A 16 0.79 17.75 -38.58
C PHE A 16 -0.72 17.72 -38.87
N GLY A 17 -1.49 18.24 -37.91
CA GLY A 17 -2.87 18.68 -38.11
C GLY A 17 -3.33 19.64 -37.01
N ALA A 18 -2.93 20.91 -37.11
CA ALA A 18 -3.56 22.02 -36.39
C ALA A 18 -4.43 22.80 -37.38
N LEU A 19 -5.73 22.95 -37.12
CA LEU A 19 -6.50 24.12 -37.57
C LEU A 19 -7.78 24.31 -36.77
N ALA A 20 -8.03 25.59 -36.48
CA ALA A 20 -9.04 26.17 -35.62
C ALA A 20 -10.49 26.00 -36.08
N ALA A 21 -11.43 26.15 -35.14
CA ALA A 21 -12.73 26.76 -35.42
C ALA A 21 -13.20 27.59 -34.21
N LEU A 22 -13.33 28.89 -34.46
CA LEU A 22 -13.95 29.90 -33.62
C LEU A 22 -15.45 29.61 -33.44
N GLY A 23 -15.94 29.76 -32.21
CA GLY A 23 -17.37 29.72 -31.89
C GLY A 23 -17.70 30.78 -30.84
N VAL A 24 -17.93 32.01 -31.30
CA VAL A 24 -18.45 33.13 -30.51
C VAL A 24 -19.92 32.87 -30.19
N GLY A 25 -20.26 32.84 -28.91
CA GLY A 25 -21.64 32.69 -28.42
C GLY A 25 -21.88 33.64 -27.25
N ILE A 26 -22.32 34.85 -27.59
CA ILE A 26 -22.73 35.92 -26.67
C ILE A 26 -24.11 35.54 -26.13
N PHE A 27 -24.27 35.40 -24.81
CA PHE A 27 -25.59 35.47 -24.19
C PHE A 27 -25.53 36.33 -22.93
N GLN A 28 -26.03 37.55 -23.09
CA GLN A 28 -26.31 38.46 -21.99
C GLN A 28 -27.65 38.11 -21.37
N GLY A 29 -27.66 37.94 -20.05
CA GLY A 29 -28.88 37.86 -19.24
C GLY A 29 -28.58 38.47 -17.87
N GLN A 30 -28.58 39.80 -17.80
CA GLN A 30 -28.59 40.53 -16.54
C GLN A 30 -29.99 40.41 -15.92
N THR A 31 -30.09 39.95 -14.68
CA THR A 31 -31.23 40.22 -13.81
C THR A 31 -30.71 40.76 -12.49
N THR A 32 -30.84 42.07 -12.37
CA THR A 32 -30.95 42.94 -11.18
C THR A 32 -30.53 42.43 -9.80
N LEU A 33 -29.58 43.16 -9.22
CA LEU A 33 -29.23 43.19 -7.80
C LEU A 33 -30.42 43.54 -6.90
N HIS A 34 -30.52 42.84 -5.77
CA HIS A 34 -31.04 43.38 -4.51
C HIS A 34 -29.97 43.16 -3.43
N ALA A 35 -29.50 44.26 -2.84
CA ALA A 35 -28.78 44.30 -1.55
C ALA A 35 -29.82 44.59 -0.44
N PRO A 36 -29.59 44.33 0.88
CA PRO A 36 -28.38 44.74 1.61
C PRO A 36 -27.84 43.73 2.65
N ALA A 37 -26.68 44.07 3.20
CA ALA A 37 -25.97 43.38 4.28
C ALA A 37 -26.68 43.45 5.64
N LEU A 38 -26.49 42.43 6.49
CA LEU A 38 -26.10 42.57 7.90
C LEU A 38 -25.63 41.23 8.49
N ARG A 39 -24.64 41.34 9.38
CA ARG A 39 -23.87 40.30 10.04
C ARG A 39 -24.69 39.61 11.15
N THR A 40 -24.39 38.34 11.46
CA THR A 40 -23.78 37.88 12.73
C THR A 40 -24.03 36.38 12.99
N ALA A 41 -22.91 35.67 13.16
CA ALA A 41 -22.63 34.52 14.03
C ALA A 41 -23.47 33.22 13.97
N ALA A 42 -22.75 32.17 13.54
CA ALA A 42 -22.43 30.96 14.31
C ALA A 42 -23.56 30.04 14.79
N VAL A 43 -23.65 28.87 14.15
CA VAL A 43 -23.60 27.56 14.84
C VAL A 43 -22.82 26.56 13.96
N THR A 44 -21.59 26.32 14.40
CA THR A 44 -20.83 25.07 14.45
C THR A 44 -21.14 23.96 13.43
N ALA A 45 -20.21 23.80 12.48
CA ALA A 45 -19.89 22.53 11.85
C ALA A 45 -19.02 21.68 12.80
N PRO A 46 -19.13 20.34 12.84
CA PRO A 46 -18.01 19.53 13.28
C PRO A 46 -17.01 19.44 12.12
N ALA A 47 -15.83 19.97 12.37
CA ALA A 47 -14.67 19.87 11.51
C ALA A 47 -14.19 18.41 11.44
N ALA A 48 -14.08 17.87 10.23
CA ALA A 48 -13.13 16.82 9.93
C ALA A 48 -11.87 17.45 9.32
N LYS A 49 -10.73 16.76 9.48
CA LYS A 49 -9.37 17.08 9.00
C LYS A 49 -8.55 18.06 9.84
N GLY A 50 -7.96 17.52 10.90
CA GLY A 50 -6.76 18.08 11.53
C GLY A 50 -5.75 17.01 11.99
N SER A 51 -6.07 15.73 11.78
CA SER A 51 -5.29 14.60 12.29
C SER A 51 -4.48 13.89 11.18
N ASP A 52 -4.94 13.88 9.91
CA ASP A 52 -4.22 13.33 8.74
C ASP A 52 -2.73 13.71 8.67
N SER A 53 -2.37 14.95 9.01
CA SER A 53 -0.99 15.45 8.91
C SER A 53 -0.06 15.06 10.07
N LEU A 54 -0.61 14.67 11.23
CA LEU A 54 0.18 14.17 12.36
C LEU A 54 0.37 12.65 12.26
N PHE A 55 -0.66 11.92 11.81
CA PHE A 55 -0.59 10.47 11.56
C PHE A 55 0.56 10.10 10.61
N LEU A 56 0.69 10.83 9.49
CA LEU A 56 1.77 10.56 8.53
C LEU A 56 3.15 10.85 9.13
N SER A 57 3.30 11.90 9.95
CA SER A 57 4.62 12.34 10.43
C SER A 57 5.29 11.38 11.42
N VAL A 58 4.51 10.69 12.26
CA VAL A 58 5.05 9.72 13.23
C VAL A 58 5.38 8.40 12.52
N ALA A 59 4.51 7.97 11.61
CA ALA A 59 4.71 6.73 10.87
C ALA A 59 5.79 6.85 9.78
N GLU A 60 5.82 7.93 8.98
CA GLU A 60 6.89 8.19 8.01
C GLU A 60 8.25 8.25 8.72
N ALA A 61 8.35 8.93 9.86
CA ALA A 61 9.61 9.00 10.58
C ALA A 61 10.08 7.63 11.11
N ALA A 62 9.15 6.71 11.37
CA ALA A 62 9.43 5.38 11.90
C ALA A 62 9.71 4.31 10.82
N THR A 63 9.18 4.47 9.61
CA THR A 63 9.36 3.53 8.49
C THR A 63 10.29 4.04 7.39
N ALA A 64 10.70 5.31 7.41
CA ALA A 64 11.59 5.92 6.40
C ALA A 64 12.96 5.22 6.24
N ASP A 65 13.36 4.40 7.21
CA ASP A 65 14.58 3.60 7.13
C ASP A 65 14.44 2.33 6.27
N PHE A 66 13.22 2.00 5.81
CA PHE A 66 12.91 0.79 5.07
C PHE A 66 12.31 1.08 3.69
N VAL A 67 12.51 0.15 2.77
CA VAL A 67 11.90 0.18 1.43
C VAL A 67 10.39 -0.10 1.56
N SER A 68 9.56 0.63 0.82
CA SER A 68 8.10 0.48 0.88
C SER A 68 7.58 -0.85 0.31
N TYR A 69 6.38 -1.25 0.73
CA TYR A 69 5.73 -2.48 0.25
C TYR A 69 5.53 -2.47 -1.26
N ASP A 70 5.15 -1.33 -1.85
CA ASP A 70 4.95 -1.19 -3.29
C ASP A 70 6.23 -1.46 -4.08
N THR A 71 7.36 -0.97 -3.58
CA THR A 71 8.66 -1.18 -4.23
C THR A 71 9.02 -2.67 -4.22
N ILE A 72 8.86 -3.31 -3.05
CA ILE A 72 9.13 -4.75 -2.86
C ILE A 72 8.18 -5.60 -3.70
N LYS A 73 6.89 -5.24 -3.79
CA LYS A 73 5.89 -5.90 -4.64
C LYS A 73 6.32 -5.91 -6.11
N VAL A 74 6.68 -4.75 -6.66
CA VAL A 74 7.11 -4.63 -8.06
C VAL A 74 8.34 -5.51 -8.32
N GLN A 75 9.32 -5.48 -7.42
CA GLN A 75 10.53 -6.28 -7.55
C GLN A 75 10.25 -7.78 -7.44
N ALA A 76 9.40 -8.20 -6.51
CA ALA A 76 9.02 -9.60 -6.34
C ALA A 76 8.29 -10.17 -7.57
N ILE A 77 7.35 -9.41 -8.13
CA ILE A 77 6.63 -9.81 -9.35
C ILE A 77 7.63 -9.92 -10.52
N ALA A 78 8.55 -8.97 -10.66
CA ALA A 78 9.56 -9.00 -11.70
C ALA A 78 10.49 -10.22 -11.58
N GLU A 79 10.97 -10.52 -10.37
CA GLU A 79 11.86 -11.65 -10.09
C GLU A 79 11.14 -13.00 -10.29
N SER A 80 9.87 -13.09 -9.90
CA SER A 80 9.07 -14.30 -10.08
C SER A 80 8.78 -14.67 -11.53
N GLY A 81 8.81 -13.70 -12.44
CA GLY A 81 8.33 -13.88 -13.81
C GLY A 81 6.82 -14.18 -13.90
N LEU A 82 6.09 -14.10 -12.78
CA LEU A 82 4.65 -14.25 -12.73
C LEU A 82 3.98 -12.96 -13.19
N ARG A 83 2.76 -13.08 -13.72
CA ARG A 83 1.94 -11.91 -14.06
C ARG A 83 1.01 -11.63 -12.90
N GLU A 84 0.92 -10.36 -12.50
CA GLU A 84 0.08 -9.95 -11.37
C GLU A 84 -1.38 -10.42 -11.51
N GLY A 85 -1.96 -10.34 -12.71
CA GLY A 85 -3.34 -10.80 -12.96
C GLY A 85 -3.53 -12.32 -12.91
N ASP A 86 -2.45 -13.11 -12.89
CA ASP A 86 -2.51 -14.57 -12.72
C ASP A 86 -2.34 -14.99 -11.26
N LEU A 87 -2.02 -14.05 -10.36
CA LEU A 87 -1.87 -14.31 -8.93
C LEU A 87 -3.22 -14.68 -8.32
N THR A 88 -3.20 -15.78 -7.57
CA THR A 88 -4.31 -16.22 -6.72
C THR A 88 -4.12 -15.79 -5.28
N ASN A 89 -2.88 -15.51 -4.87
CA ASN A 89 -2.56 -14.97 -3.56
C ASN A 89 -1.31 -14.09 -3.68
N TYR A 90 -1.29 -13.03 -2.88
CA TYR A 90 -0.12 -12.21 -2.62
C TYR A 90 -0.13 -11.86 -1.14
N GLU A 91 0.95 -12.18 -0.47
CA GLU A 91 1.17 -11.83 0.93
C GLU A 91 2.55 -11.21 1.05
N ILE A 92 2.67 -10.17 1.86
CA ILE A 92 3.94 -9.56 2.21
C ILE A 92 3.97 -9.40 3.72
N LYS A 93 4.97 -10.04 4.33
CA LYS A 93 5.23 -10.00 5.77
C LYS A 93 6.53 -9.26 6.01
N PHE A 94 6.47 -8.23 6.84
CA PHE A 94 7.61 -7.50 7.35
C PHE A 94 7.90 -7.94 8.77
N ASP A 95 9.08 -8.54 8.97
CA ASP A 95 9.62 -8.77 10.31
C ASP A 95 10.61 -7.66 10.63
N GLY A 96 10.21 -6.76 11.52
CA GLY A 96 11.05 -5.69 12.04
C GLY A 96 12.10 -6.18 13.04
N ARG A 97 12.11 -7.47 13.41
CA ARG A 97 13.11 -8.01 14.33
C ARG A 97 14.45 -8.27 13.68
N GLY A 98 15.46 -8.15 14.54
CA GLY A 98 16.77 -8.78 14.36
C GLY A 98 17.84 -7.80 13.93
N TYR A 99 19.05 -8.32 13.69
CA TYR A 99 20.15 -7.55 13.13
C TYR A 99 19.89 -7.16 11.65
N MET A 100 18.94 -7.83 11.00
CA MET A 100 18.59 -7.69 9.59
C MET A 100 17.06 -7.76 9.45
N PRO A 101 16.37 -6.62 9.37
CA PRO A 101 14.93 -6.58 9.12
C PRO A 101 14.66 -7.09 7.69
N THR A 102 13.59 -7.87 7.52
CA THR A 102 13.34 -8.56 6.24
C THR A 102 11.88 -8.48 5.82
N TYR A 103 11.67 -8.43 4.51
CA TYR A 103 10.39 -8.74 3.89
C TYR A 103 10.38 -10.19 3.43
N ARG A 104 9.24 -10.86 3.58
CA ARG A 104 8.92 -12.11 2.89
C ARG A 104 7.70 -11.87 2.02
N VAL A 105 7.87 -12.03 0.72
CA VAL A 105 6.79 -11.95 -0.25
C VAL A 105 6.43 -13.36 -0.71
N GLU A 106 5.17 -13.71 -0.58
CA GLU A 106 4.60 -14.95 -1.08
C GLU A 106 3.71 -14.64 -2.29
N LEU A 107 4.07 -15.20 -3.44
CA LEU A 107 3.35 -15.08 -4.70
C LEU A 107 2.82 -16.46 -5.07
N GLU A 108 1.49 -16.60 -5.19
CA GLU A 108 0.90 -17.87 -5.59
C GLU A 108 0.04 -17.73 -6.84
N THR A 109 0.04 -18.80 -7.64
CA THR A 109 -0.85 -18.99 -8.79
C THR A 109 -1.48 -20.38 -8.73
N ASN A 110 -2.40 -20.66 -9.66
CA ASN A 110 -2.93 -22.01 -9.83
C ASN A 110 -1.86 -23.05 -10.25
N ALA A 111 -0.69 -22.61 -10.75
CA ALA A 111 0.37 -23.50 -11.23
C ALA A 111 1.40 -23.86 -10.13
N GLY A 112 1.56 -23.00 -9.12
CA GLY A 112 2.57 -23.07 -8.05
C GLY A 112 2.80 -21.67 -7.46
N GLY A 113 3.78 -21.53 -6.59
CA GLY A 113 4.11 -20.24 -5.98
C GLY A 113 5.61 -20.05 -5.75
N MET A 114 5.96 -18.88 -5.22
CA MET A 114 7.32 -18.52 -4.87
C MET A 114 7.32 -17.65 -3.62
N ASP A 115 8.25 -17.95 -2.71
CA ASP A 115 8.60 -17.07 -1.60
C ASP A 115 9.89 -16.35 -1.94
N ILE A 116 9.91 -15.04 -1.75
CA ILE A 116 11.09 -14.21 -1.94
C ILE A 116 11.33 -13.43 -0.66
N ASP A 117 12.51 -13.61 -0.08
CA ASP A 117 12.94 -12.85 1.09
C ASP A 117 13.81 -11.67 0.64
N PHE A 118 13.58 -10.47 1.18
CA PHE A 118 14.33 -9.25 0.88
C PHE A 118 14.90 -8.63 2.14
N ASP A 119 16.04 -7.95 2.02
CA ASP A 119 16.54 -7.03 3.03
C ASP A 119 15.65 -5.79 3.05
N ALA A 120 15.05 -5.48 4.19
CA ALA A 120 14.07 -4.39 4.27
C ALA A 120 14.69 -3.00 4.13
N LYS A 121 16.00 -2.83 4.36
CA LYS A 121 16.70 -1.53 4.23
C LYS A 121 17.16 -1.26 2.82
N THR A 122 17.66 -2.29 2.14
CA THR A 122 18.25 -2.13 0.80
C THR A 122 17.30 -2.54 -0.32
N GLY A 123 16.30 -3.39 -0.03
CA GLY A 123 15.46 -4.05 -1.02
C GLY A 123 16.19 -5.15 -1.80
N GLU A 124 17.39 -5.56 -1.37
CA GLU A 124 18.13 -6.64 -2.01
C GLU A 124 17.47 -8.00 -1.73
N ILE A 125 17.46 -8.88 -2.74
CA ILE A 125 16.94 -10.24 -2.58
C ILE A 125 17.92 -11.06 -1.74
N ILE A 126 17.43 -11.64 -0.65
CA ILE A 126 18.18 -12.52 0.26
C ILE A 126 18.03 -13.98 -0.16
N ASP A 127 16.80 -14.43 -0.45
CA ASP A 127 16.51 -15.82 -0.79
C ASP A 127 15.30 -15.93 -1.72
N VAL A 128 15.29 -16.94 -2.59
CA VAL A 128 14.20 -17.26 -3.51
C VAL A 128 13.90 -18.74 -3.41
N ARG A 129 12.66 -19.08 -3.03
CA ARG A 129 12.23 -20.46 -2.84
C ARG A 129 10.95 -20.74 -3.62
N GLU A 130 11.01 -21.74 -4.49
CA GLU A 130 9.80 -22.24 -5.15
C GLU A 130 8.90 -22.99 -4.16
N LYS A 131 7.60 -22.70 -4.19
CA LYS A 131 6.57 -23.45 -3.47
C LYS A 131 5.79 -24.35 -4.42
N SER A 132 5.82 -25.64 -4.12
CA SER A 132 5.05 -26.68 -4.84
C SER A 132 3.64 -26.88 -4.28
N TRP A 133 3.37 -26.37 -3.07
CA TRP A 133 2.05 -26.37 -2.48
C TRP A 133 1.14 -25.37 -3.18
N LYS A 134 -0.15 -25.69 -3.26
CA LYS A 134 -1.15 -24.92 -4.01
C LYS A 134 -2.37 -24.70 -3.15
N HIS A 135 -2.77 -23.45 -2.97
CA HIS A 135 -4.11 -23.15 -2.49
C HIS A 135 -5.10 -23.28 -3.66
N THR A 136 -6.07 -24.19 -3.54
CA THR A 136 -7.10 -24.38 -4.57
C THR A 136 -8.00 -23.15 -4.57
N ARG A 137 -8.00 -22.42 -5.69
CA ARG A 137 -8.74 -21.18 -6.01
C ARG A 137 -9.85 -20.80 -5.01
N THR A 138 -9.54 -19.93 -4.05
CA THR A 138 -10.55 -19.14 -3.31
C THR A 138 -9.97 -17.89 -2.63
N LYS A 139 -8.94 -17.27 -3.19
CA LYS A 139 -8.38 -16.03 -2.63
C LYS A 139 -8.34 -14.99 -3.76
N LEU A 140 -8.95 -13.84 -3.49
CA LEU A 140 -9.31 -12.83 -4.48
C LEU A 140 -8.07 -12.23 -5.13
N VAL A 141 -8.21 -11.82 -6.38
CA VAL A 141 -7.14 -11.19 -7.17
C VAL A 141 -6.85 -9.82 -6.57
N ILE A 142 -5.60 -9.62 -6.13
CA ILE A 142 -5.14 -8.40 -5.44
C ILE A 142 -4.97 -7.21 -6.40
N SER A 143 -5.14 -7.43 -7.71
CA SER A 143 -4.94 -6.43 -8.77
C SER A 143 -5.95 -5.27 -8.80
N ASP A 144 -7.04 -5.34 -8.01
CA ASP A 144 -8.16 -4.38 -8.07
C ASP A 144 -8.32 -3.54 -6.79
N TYR A 145 -7.41 -3.65 -5.82
CA TYR A 145 -7.60 -3.04 -4.51
C TYR A 145 -6.82 -1.74 -4.37
N ASP A 146 -7.55 -0.66 -4.08
CA ASP A 146 -7.00 0.51 -3.39
C ASP A 146 -6.62 0.05 -1.97
N VAL A 147 -5.34 0.16 -1.64
CA VAL A 147 -4.77 -0.26 -0.35
C VAL A 147 -4.05 0.95 0.25
N ILE A 148 -4.29 1.21 1.54
CA ILE A 148 -3.52 2.22 2.30
C ILE A 148 -2.06 1.82 2.34
N GLU A 149 -1.16 2.78 2.50
CA GLU A 149 0.27 2.47 2.59
C GLU A 149 0.60 1.69 3.86
N ASP A 150 1.67 0.88 3.83
CA ASP A 150 2.12 0.10 4.98
C ASP A 150 2.44 0.98 6.19
N VAL A 151 2.97 2.17 5.92
CA VAL A 151 3.26 3.22 6.89
C VAL A 151 1.98 3.71 7.57
N GLU A 152 0.91 3.91 6.81
CA GLU A 152 -0.38 4.36 7.35
C GLU A 152 -0.99 3.30 8.28
N ALA A 153 -0.97 2.02 7.87
CA ALA A 153 -1.46 0.92 8.70
C ALA A 153 -0.70 0.79 10.04
N MET A 154 0.64 0.91 10.00
CA MET A 154 1.48 0.90 11.20
C MET A 154 1.17 2.10 12.11
N GLY A 155 1.00 3.29 11.54
CA GLY A 155 0.67 4.50 12.28
C GLY A 155 -0.64 4.39 13.07
N ILE A 156 -1.68 3.81 12.45
CA ILE A 156 -2.98 3.59 13.11
C ILE A 156 -2.85 2.65 14.31
N ALA A 157 -2.08 1.56 14.18
CA ALA A 157 -1.89 0.60 15.26
C ALA A 157 -1.07 1.18 16.43
N LEU A 158 -0.01 1.94 16.12
CA LEU A 158 0.81 2.63 17.12
C LEU A 158 -0.02 3.65 17.92
N GLU A 159 -0.87 4.41 17.24
CA GLU A 159 -1.73 5.39 17.90
C GLU A 159 -2.80 4.75 18.80
N ASP A 160 -3.51 3.71 18.34
CA ASP A 160 -4.50 3.02 19.20
C ASP A 160 -3.82 2.36 20.42
N ALA A 161 -2.56 1.94 20.28
CA ALA A 161 -1.77 1.38 21.37
C ALA A 161 -1.19 2.44 22.33
N ASP A 162 -1.22 3.73 21.98
CA ASP A 162 -0.49 4.82 22.65
C ASP A 162 1.02 4.51 22.78
N LEU A 163 1.61 4.02 21.68
CA LEU A 163 3.02 3.65 21.57
C LEU A 163 3.71 4.41 20.44
N SER A 164 5.02 4.58 20.57
CA SER A 164 5.92 4.93 19.48
C SER A 164 6.76 3.74 19.06
N MET A 165 7.40 3.83 17.89
CA MET A 165 8.28 2.76 17.40
C MET A 165 9.45 2.47 18.36
N ASP A 166 9.93 3.50 19.06
CA ASP A 166 11.02 3.41 20.03
C ASP A 166 10.61 2.62 21.30
N ASP A 167 9.31 2.49 21.56
CA ASP A 167 8.79 1.72 22.70
C ASP A 167 8.74 0.21 22.41
N LEU A 168 8.92 -0.19 21.15
CA LEU A 168 8.74 -1.57 20.71
C LEU A 168 10.02 -2.39 20.84
N ASN A 169 9.89 -3.55 21.45
CA ASN A 169 10.92 -4.60 21.40
C ASN A 169 10.84 -5.42 20.12
N ARG A 170 9.65 -5.51 19.54
CA ARG A 170 9.36 -6.15 18.26
C ARG A 170 8.13 -5.50 17.65
N PHE A 171 8.10 -5.49 16.34
CA PHE A 171 6.86 -5.40 15.59
C PHE A 171 6.91 -6.31 14.35
N GLU A 172 5.73 -6.71 13.90
CA GLU A 172 5.51 -7.30 12.58
C GLU A 172 4.35 -6.58 11.89
N LEU A 173 4.42 -6.51 10.57
CA LEU A 173 3.33 -6.02 9.72
C LEU A 173 3.13 -7.03 8.59
N GLU A 174 1.90 -7.44 8.33
CA GLU A 174 1.60 -8.43 7.30
C GLU A 174 0.37 -8.00 6.50
N LEU A 175 0.53 -7.85 5.18
CA LEU A 175 -0.60 -7.66 4.27
C LEU A 175 -0.97 -9.01 3.67
N HIS A 176 -2.18 -9.48 3.94
CA HIS A 176 -2.70 -10.75 3.41
C HIS A 176 -4.21 -10.68 3.19
N THR A 177 -4.74 -11.68 2.49
CA THR A 177 -6.20 -11.80 2.38
C THR A 177 -6.78 -12.67 3.49
N LYS A 178 -7.75 -12.15 4.22
CA LYS A 178 -8.49 -12.83 5.29
C LYS A 178 -9.97 -12.83 4.95
N ARG A 179 -10.58 -14.03 4.84
CA ARG A 179 -12.02 -14.19 4.51
C ARG A 179 -12.49 -13.45 3.24
N GLY A 180 -11.59 -13.29 2.26
CA GLY A 180 -11.89 -12.63 0.99
C GLY A 180 -11.74 -11.10 1.00
N GLU A 181 -11.13 -10.53 2.04
CA GLU A 181 -10.80 -9.12 2.15
C GLU A 181 -9.30 -8.96 2.44
N LEU A 182 -8.66 -7.92 1.88
CA LEU A 182 -7.29 -7.58 2.23
C LEU A 182 -7.24 -6.93 3.61
N VAL A 183 -6.32 -7.42 4.43
CA VAL A 183 -6.15 -7.04 5.82
C VAL A 183 -4.67 -6.84 6.11
N TYR A 184 -4.36 -5.74 6.79
CA TYR A 184 -3.10 -5.57 7.49
C TYR A 184 -3.21 -6.19 8.88
N SER A 185 -2.40 -7.21 9.17
CA SER A 185 -2.21 -7.70 10.53
C SER A 185 -0.95 -7.05 11.11
N VAL A 186 -1.09 -6.39 12.26
CA VAL A 186 0.00 -5.68 12.95
C VAL A 186 0.20 -6.30 14.32
N GLU A 187 1.42 -6.71 14.61
CA GLU A 187 1.82 -7.19 15.94
C GLU A 187 2.81 -6.17 16.51
N LEU A 188 2.51 -5.62 17.70
CA LEU A 188 3.38 -4.69 18.41
C LEU A 188 3.72 -5.28 19.78
N LYS A 189 5.01 -5.42 20.09
CA LYS A 189 5.47 -5.94 21.38
C LYS A 189 6.23 -4.86 22.14
N SER A 190 5.73 -4.50 23.33
CA SER A 190 6.37 -3.55 24.23
C SER A 190 6.46 -4.11 25.65
N GLY A 191 7.67 -4.39 26.10
CA GLY A 191 7.99 -5.11 27.32
C GLY A 191 7.36 -6.51 27.34
N MET A 192 6.44 -6.71 28.28
CA MET A 192 5.67 -7.94 28.45
C MET A 192 4.29 -7.89 27.78
N LYS A 193 3.97 -6.82 27.06
CA LYS A 193 2.68 -6.66 26.39
C LYS A 193 2.83 -6.91 24.90
N GLU A 194 1.84 -7.57 24.33
CA GLU A 194 1.69 -7.77 22.90
C GLU A 194 0.33 -7.22 22.47
N TYR A 195 0.32 -6.41 21.43
CA TYR A 195 -0.87 -5.81 20.85
C TYR A 195 -1.01 -6.37 19.44
N GLU A 196 -2.17 -6.96 19.14
CA GLU A 196 -2.49 -7.45 17.81
C GLU A 196 -3.63 -6.63 17.22
N TYR A 197 -3.45 -6.21 15.97
CA TYR A 197 -4.47 -5.50 15.21
C TYR A 197 -4.70 -6.19 13.86
N ASP A 198 -5.96 -6.27 13.45
CA ASP A 198 -6.31 -6.48 12.05
C ASP A 198 -6.96 -5.19 11.55
N LEU A 199 -6.43 -4.58 10.49
CA LEU A 199 -6.97 -3.40 9.84
C LEU A 199 -7.42 -3.75 8.43
N ARG A 200 -8.57 -3.21 8.01
CA ARG A 200 -9.00 -3.30 6.61
C ARG A 200 -8.02 -2.52 5.74
N ALA A 201 -7.42 -3.19 4.76
CA ALA A 201 -6.42 -2.57 3.90
C ALA A 201 -6.98 -1.43 3.04
N ALA A 202 -8.28 -1.40 2.75
CA ALA A 202 -8.88 -0.37 1.90
C ALA A 202 -9.02 1.01 2.56
N ASP A 203 -9.11 1.08 3.89
CA ASP A 203 -9.46 2.33 4.60
C ASP A 203 -8.85 2.46 6.01
N GLY A 204 -8.08 1.48 6.48
CA GLY A 204 -7.47 1.49 7.81
C GLY A 204 -8.43 1.19 8.96
N THR A 205 -9.67 0.79 8.69
CA THR A 205 -10.64 0.45 9.76
C THR A 205 -10.11 -0.72 10.60
N ILE A 206 -9.99 -0.53 11.92
CA ILE A 206 -9.62 -1.60 12.86
C ILE A 206 -10.78 -2.62 12.93
N LEU A 207 -10.51 -3.84 12.45
CA LEU A 207 -11.42 -4.98 12.43
C LEU A 207 -11.28 -5.86 13.68
N LYS A 208 -10.06 -6.01 14.19
CA LYS A 208 -9.72 -6.74 15.42
C LYS A 208 -8.69 -5.93 16.19
N ARG A 209 -8.82 -5.94 17.52
CA ARG A 209 -7.77 -5.54 18.45
C ARG A 209 -7.71 -6.50 19.63
N GLU A 210 -6.53 -6.92 20.01
CA GLU A 210 -6.29 -7.79 21.16
C GLU A 210 -5.03 -7.32 21.89
N THR A 211 -4.99 -7.55 23.21
CA THR A 211 -3.84 -7.20 24.03
C THR A 211 -3.58 -8.31 25.01
N ASP A 212 -2.42 -8.93 24.87
CA ASP A 212 -1.97 -10.06 25.66
C ASP A 212 -0.73 -9.70 26.49
N PHE A 213 -0.47 -10.53 27.50
CA PHE A 213 0.67 -10.41 28.39
C PHE A 213 1.46 -11.72 28.35
N ASP A 214 2.76 -11.62 28.08
CA ASP A 214 3.73 -12.73 28.11
C ASP A 214 3.96 -13.31 29.52
#